data_AF-A0A853L435-F1
#
_entry.id   AF-A0A853L435-F1
#
_cell.length_a   1.000
_cell.length_b   1.000
_cell.length_c   1.000
_cell.angle_alpha   90.00
_cell.angle_beta   90.00
_cell.angle_gamma   90.00
#
_symmetry.space_group_name_H-M   'P 1'
#
loop_
_entity.id
_entity.type
_entity.pdbx_description
1 polymer ?
#
loop_
_entity_poly.entity_id
_entity_poly.type
_entity_poly.pdbx_seq_one_letter_code
_entity_poly.pdbx_strand_id
1 'polypeptide(L)'
;MSQEMRLKLTLWNENAETPLHLSALAPKDGWQSAPPNRIEAGESVVCEITAASTLAITLNYGTHHIGIHLDADSFSIEPGDARVDRQKLGSGLAEVTLALG
;
A
#
# COMPACT_ATOMS: atom_id res chain seq x y z
N MET A 1 -11.66 -2.38 24.08
CA MET A 1 -10.28 -2.49 23.57
C MET A 1 -10.36 -2.30 22.07
N SER A 2 -9.76 -1.24 21.53
CA SER A 2 -9.68 -1.02 20.09
C SER A 2 -8.78 -2.11 19.49
N GLN A 3 -9.31 -2.90 18.58
CA GLN A 3 -8.56 -3.95 17.92
C GLN A 3 -7.61 -3.29 16.93
N GLU A 4 -6.30 -3.33 17.19
CA GLU A 4 -5.31 -2.77 16.28
C GLU A 4 -5.35 -3.52 14.95
N MET A 5 -5.46 -2.78 13.85
CA MET A 5 -5.43 -3.32 12.50
C MET A 5 -4.07 -3.06 11.89
N ARG A 6 -3.51 -4.09 11.25
CA ARG A 6 -2.26 -3.98 10.50
C ARG A 6 -2.54 -4.16 9.01
N LEU A 7 -1.93 -3.31 8.20
CA LEU A 7 -1.85 -3.52 6.77
C LEU A 7 -0.41 -3.83 6.39
N LYS A 8 -0.23 -4.91 5.63
CA LYS A 8 1.00 -5.24 4.93
C LYS A 8 0.82 -4.98 3.44
N LEU A 9 1.48 -3.95 2.95
CA LEU A 9 1.43 -3.48 1.56
C LEU A 9 2.72 -3.85 0.86
N THR A 10 2.65 -4.69 -0.17
CA THR A 10 3.77 -4.98 -1.06
C THR A 10 3.60 -4.16 -2.32
N LEU A 11 4.56 -3.28 -2.60
CA LEU A 11 4.64 -2.50 -3.83
C LEU A 11 5.68 -3.12 -4.74
N TRP A 12 5.27 -3.59 -5.90
CA TRP A 12 6.16 -4.17 -6.90
C TRP A 12 6.23 -3.25 -8.11
N ASN A 13 7.43 -2.79 -8.47
CA ASN A 13 7.65 -2.16 -9.77
C ASN A 13 7.69 -3.26 -10.84
N GLU A 14 6.60 -3.42 -11.61
CA GLU A 14 6.54 -4.44 -12.67
C GLU A 14 7.33 -4.03 -13.92
N ASN A 15 7.76 -2.78 -13.99
CA ASN A 15 8.68 -2.32 -15.01
C ASN A 15 10.11 -2.82 -14.70
N ALA A 16 10.64 -3.68 -15.57
CA ALA A 16 11.97 -4.27 -15.41
C ALA A 16 13.12 -3.36 -15.87
N GLU A 17 12.82 -2.21 -16.48
CA GLU A 17 13.83 -1.33 -17.09
C GLU A 17 13.98 0.01 -16.37
N THR A 18 12.90 0.53 -15.78
CA THR A 18 12.89 1.88 -15.20
C THR A 18 12.50 1.88 -13.72
N PRO A 19 13.17 2.70 -12.90
CA PRO A 19 12.77 2.88 -11.52
C PRO A 19 11.48 3.70 -11.42
N LEU A 20 10.70 3.42 -10.38
CA LEU A 20 9.43 4.08 -10.13
C LEU A 20 9.58 5.03 -8.93
N HIS A 21 9.03 6.24 -9.07
CA HIS A 21 9.14 7.30 -8.06
C HIS A 21 7.79 7.53 -7.36
N LEU A 22 7.80 7.42 -6.04
CA LEU A 22 6.65 7.73 -5.19
C LEU A 22 6.72 9.20 -4.76
N SER A 23 5.64 9.94 -5.00
CA SER A 23 5.61 11.40 -4.83
C SER A 23 4.75 11.87 -3.65
N ALA A 24 3.81 11.05 -3.20
CA ALA A 24 2.98 11.35 -2.04
C ALA A 24 2.62 10.09 -1.25
N LEU A 25 2.57 10.25 0.06
CA LEU A 25 2.17 9.24 1.02
C LEU A 25 1.29 9.89 2.10
N ALA A 26 0.07 9.39 2.25
CA ALA A 26 -0.80 9.66 3.38
C ALA A 26 -1.30 8.31 3.93
N PRO A 27 -1.42 8.13 5.27
CA PRO A 27 -0.94 9.04 6.31
C PRO A 27 0.61 9.09 6.33
N LYS A 28 1.17 10.16 6.92
CA LYS A 28 2.64 10.28 7.08
C LYS A 28 3.18 9.51 8.27
N ASP A 29 2.33 9.30 9.28
CA ASP A 29 2.66 8.65 10.54
C ASP A 29 1.98 7.27 10.67
N GLY A 30 2.40 6.48 11.65
CA GLY A 30 1.83 5.14 11.92
C GLY A 30 2.49 4.00 11.15
N TRP A 31 3.37 4.31 10.20
CA TRP A 31 4.18 3.34 9.48
C TRP A 31 5.24 2.73 10.38
N GLN A 32 5.27 1.40 10.44
CA GLN A 32 6.41 0.63 10.94
C GLN A 32 7.52 0.58 9.88
N SER A 33 7.11 0.47 8.61
CA SER A 33 7.97 0.56 7.42
C SER A 33 7.22 1.32 6.34
N ALA A 34 7.59 2.58 6.11
CA ALA A 34 6.94 3.45 5.13
C ALA A 34 7.40 3.12 3.69
N PRO A 35 6.53 3.31 2.68
CA PRO A 35 6.94 3.25 1.29
C PRO A 35 8.14 4.16 0.98
N PRO A 36 9.17 3.67 0.28
CA PRO A 36 10.31 4.48 -0.11
C PRO A 36 9.92 5.45 -1.23
N ASN A 37 10.67 6.54 -1.39
CA ASN A 37 10.41 7.50 -2.49
C ASN A 37 10.80 6.95 -3.88
N ARG A 38 11.49 5.80 -3.93
CA ARG A 38 11.96 5.17 -5.16
C ARG A 38 11.98 3.65 -5.01
N ILE A 39 11.49 2.96 -6.03
CA ILE A 39 11.50 1.49 -6.15
C ILE A 39 12.28 1.18 -7.44
N GLU A 40 13.33 0.36 -7.34
CA GLU A 40 14.17 -0.01 -8.49
C GLU A 40 13.37 -0.84 -9.50
N ALA A 41 13.93 -0.97 -10.71
CA ALA A 41 13.31 -1.74 -11.78
C ALA A 41 13.17 -3.22 -11.38
N GLY A 42 11.97 -3.78 -11.49
CA GLY A 42 11.66 -5.15 -11.05
C GLY A 42 11.67 -5.38 -9.53
N GLU A 43 11.91 -4.35 -8.72
CA GLU A 43 12.01 -4.49 -7.26
C GLU A 43 10.63 -4.56 -6.59
N SER A 44 10.55 -5.35 -5.52
CA SER A 44 9.40 -5.39 -4.61
C SER A 44 9.78 -4.88 -3.23
N VAL A 45 8.96 -3.99 -2.67
CA VAL A 45 9.14 -3.42 -1.34
C VAL A 45 7.95 -3.74 -0.46
N VAL A 46 8.22 -4.15 0.78
CA VAL A 46 7.19 -4.44 1.78
C VAL A 46 7.10 -3.29 2.78
N CYS A 47 5.90 -2.73 2.88
CA CYS A 47 5.54 -1.61 3.73
C CYS A 47 4.50 -2.07 4.76
N GLU A 48 4.56 -1.53 5.96
CA GLU A 48 3.67 -1.94 7.04
C GLU A 48 3.22 -0.75 7.88
N ILE A 49 1.93 -0.70 8.17
CA ILE A 49 1.30 0.34 8.97
C ILE A 49 0.28 -0.28 9.92
N THR A 50 0.19 0.28 11.12
CA THR A 50 -0.81 -0.08 12.13
C THR A 50 -1.72 1.10 12.41
N ALA A 51 -3.02 0.85 12.53
CA ALA A 51 -4.03 1.84 12.89
C ALA A 51 -5.04 1.27 13.90
N ALA A 52 -5.67 2.16 14.67
CA ALA A 52 -6.51 1.75 15.80
C ALA A 52 -7.94 1.30 15.42
N SER A 53 -8.47 1.73 14.27
CA SER A 53 -9.88 1.44 13.90
C SER A 53 -10.21 1.64 12.43
N THR A 54 -9.55 2.58 11.76
CA THR A 54 -9.74 2.87 10.34
C THR A 54 -8.41 3.35 9.76
N LEU A 55 -8.10 2.91 8.56
CA LEU A 55 -6.90 3.24 7.83
C LEU A 55 -7.28 3.62 6.40
N ALA A 56 -6.93 4.83 6.00
CA ALA A 56 -7.05 5.30 4.64
C ALA A 56 -5.66 5.70 4.16
N ILE A 57 -5.15 5.02 3.14
CA ILE A 57 -3.84 5.29 2.54
C ILE A 57 -4.05 5.89 1.17
N THR A 58 -3.29 6.93 0.88
CA THR A 58 -3.14 7.49 -0.46
C THR A 58 -1.67 7.46 -0.84
N LEU A 59 -1.37 6.82 -1.96
CA LEU A 59 -0.02 6.72 -2.51
C LEU A 59 -0.02 7.24 -3.94
N ASN A 60 0.88 8.17 -4.25
CA ASN A 60 1.03 8.68 -5.61
C ASN A 60 2.33 8.18 -6.23
N TYR A 61 2.26 7.78 -7.49
CA TYR A 61 3.40 7.45 -8.32
C TYR A 61 3.18 7.97 -9.73
N GLY A 62 4.12 8.76 -10.25
CA GLY A 62 3.91 9.49 -11.51
C GLY A 62 2.64 10.37 -11.46
N THR A 63 1.74 10.19 -12.42
CA THR A 63 0.42 10.84 -12.50
C THR A 63 -0.70 10.03 -11.84
N HIS A 64 -0.37 8.86 -11.28
CA HIS A 64 -1.33 7.90 -10.75
C HIS A 64 -1.43 8.04 -9.24
N HIS A 65 -2.61 7.71 -8.71
CA HIS A 65 -2.86 7.63 -7.28
C HIS A 65 -3.50 6.28 -6.95
N ILE A 66 -3.18 5.78 -5.77
CA ILE A 66 -3.70 4.55 -5.20
C ILE A 66 -4.39 4.92 -3.90
N GLY A 67 -5.68 4.61 -3.79
CA GLY A 67 -6.45 4.65 -2.56
C GLY A 67 -6.55 3.26 -1.93
N ILE A 68 -6.28 3.14 -0.64
CA ILE A 68 -6.51 1.90 0.11
C ILE A 68 -7.31 2.26 1.35
N HIS A 69 -8.48 1.64 1.52
CA HIS A 69 -9.34 1.87 2.67
C HIS A 69 -9.55 0.55 3.41
N LEU A 70 -9.20 0.54 4.69
CA LEU A 70 -9.36 -0.59 5.59
C LEU A 70 -10.07 -0.13 6.85
N ASP A 71 -11.18 -0.78 7.16
CA ASP A 71 -11.88 -0.68 8.44
C ASP A 71 -12.17 -2.08 9.00
N ALA A 72 -12.89 -2.16 10.10
CA ALA A 72 -13.15 -3.42 10.80
C ALA A 72 -13.92 -4.45 9.95
N ASP A 73 -14.75 -3.99 9.01
CA ASP A 73 -15.69 -4.82 8.25
C ASP A 73 -15.43 -4.78 6.73
N SER A 74 -14.61 -3.84 6.26
CA SER A 74 -14.39 -3.57 4.85
C SER A 74 -12.91 -3.38 4.51
N PHE A 75 -12.54 -3.88 3.33
CA PHE A 75 -11.25 -3.63 2.71
C PHE A 75 -11.43 -3.35 1.22
N SER A 76 -11.24 -2.09 0.83
CA SER A 76 -11.33 -1.64 -0.57
C SER A 76 -10.03 -1.02 -1.05
N ILE A 77 -9.79 -1.16 -2.35
CA ILE A 77 -8.61 -0.63 -3.03
C ILE A 77 -9.09 0.08 -4.30
N GLU A 78 -8.66 1.32 -4.45
CA GLU A 78 -8.76 2.11 -5.67
C GLU A 78 -7.36 2.13 -6.29
N PRO A 79 -7.02 1.19 -7.16
CA PRO A 79 -5.62 0.99 -7.55
C PRO A 79 -5.12 2.02 -8.56
N GLY A 80 -5.99 2.88 -9.11
CA GLY A 80 -5.65 3.73 -10.24
C GLY A 80 -5.26 2.87 -11.44
N ASP A 81 -4.03 3.04 -11.93
CA ASP A 81 -3.45 2.23 -13.01
C ASP A 81 -2.60 1.05 -12.49
N ALA A 82 -2.49 0.88 -11.17
CA ALA A 82 -1.82 -0.29 -10.59
C ALA A 82 -2.68 -1.55 -10.77
N ARG A 83 -2.05 -2.72 -10.82
CA ARG A 83 -2.75 -4.00 -10.77
C ARG A 83 -2.73 -4.55 -9.35
N VAL A 84 -3.91 -4.92 -8.83
CA VAL A 84 -4.02 -5.70 -7.60
C VAL A 84 -3.65 -7.15 -7.91
N ASP A 85 -2.46 -7.56 -7.52
CA ASP A 85 -1.96 -8.93 -7.76
C ASP A 85 -2.47 -9.91 -6.69
N ARG A 86 -2.53 -9.43 -5.44
CA ARG A 86 -3.04 -10.22 -4.32
C ARG A 86 -3.76 -9.33 -3.32
N GLN A 87 -4.87 -9.83 -2.79
CA GLN A 87 -5.60 -9.20 -1.68
C GLN A 87 -6.08 -10.26 -0.70
N LYS A 88 -5.88 -10.03 0.60
CA LYS A 88 -6.34 -10.92 1.67
C LYS A 88 -6.72 -10.10 2.89
N LEU A 89 -7.89 -10.38 3.45
CA LEU A 89 -8.35 -9.83 4.72
C LEU A 89 -8.43 -10.95 5.76
N GLY A 90 -7.69 -10.81 6.86
CA GLY A 90 -7.72 -11.72 8.00
C GLY A 90 -8.06 -10.98 9.30
N SER A 91 -8.20 -11.72 10.40
CA SER A 91 -8.50 -11.16 11.72
C SER A 91 -7.36 -10.25 12.21
N GLY A 92 -7.47 -8.95 11.97
CA GLY A 92 -6.49 -7.93 12.39
C GLY A 92 -5.30 -7.71 11.43
N LEU A 93 -5.23 -8.44 10.31
CA LEU A 93 -4.20 -8.26 9.29
C LEU A 93 -4.82 -8.25 7.89
N ALA A 94 -4.64 -7.16 7.17
CA ALA A 94 -4.86 -7.08 5.74
C ALA A 94 -3.51 -7.19 5.00
N GLU A 95 -3.47 -7.97 3.92
CA GLU A 95 -2.31 -8.12 3.06
C GLU A 95 -2.71 -7.74 1.63
N VAL A 96 -1.90 -6.91 0.98
CA VAL A 96 -2.11 -6.52 -0.42
C VAL A 96 -0.78 -6.46 -1.16
N THR A 97 -0.79 -6.93 -2.40
CA THR A 97 0.31 -6.76 -3.35
C THR A 97 -0.20 -5.96 -4.54
N LEU A 98 0.47 -4.84 -4.83
CA LEU A 98 0.19 -3.97 -5.97
C LEU A 98 1.38 -4.02 -6.93
N ALA A 99 1.10 -4.35 -8.18
CA ALA A 99 2.04 -4.18 -9.29
C ALA A 99 1.86 -2.77 -9.88
N LEU A 100 2.96 -2.03 -9.94
CA LEU A 100 3.05 -0.64 -10.40
C LEU A 100 3.79 -0.64 -11.74
N GLY A 101 3.10 -0.20 -12.80
CA GLY A 101 3.61 -0.16 -14.18
C GLY A 101 3.93 1.25 -14.68
#